data_AF-A0AAJ3VW74-F1
#
_entry.id   AF-A0AAJ3VW74-F1
#
_cell.length_a   1.000
_cell.length_b   1.000
_cell.length_c   1.000
_cell.angle_alpha   90.00
_cell.angle_beta   90.00
_cell.angle_gamma   90.00
#
_symmetry.space_group_name_H-M   'P 1'
#
loop_
_entity.id
_entity.type
_entity.pdbx_description
1 polymer ?
#
loop_
_entity_poly.entity_id
_entity_poly.type
_entity_poly.pdbx_seq_one_letter_code
_entity_poly.pdbx_strand_id
1 'polypeptide(L)'
;MRAASEQSLRFLVEKWLAPEPSAPVRVTEFSRTRLGGRRYVRVETSPEAGSRGLFFFRHDDGCWCVFPPTADTPKLFTQPLAA
;
A
#
# COMPACT_ATOMS: atom_id res chain seq x y z
N MET A 1 19.08 -6.31 8.23
CA MET A 1 17.80 -7.04 8.34
C MET A 1 16.80 -6.08 8.98
N ARG A 2 15.79 -5.60 8.26
CA ARG A 2 14.66 -4.92 8.93
C ARG A 2 13.85 -5.97 9.67
N ALA A 3 13.42 -5.68 10.89
CA ALA A 3 12.63 -6.64 11.64
C ALA A 3 11.32 -6.92 10.88
N ALA A 4 10.84 -8.16 10.91
CA ALA A 4 9.59 -8.53 10.25
C ALA A 4 8.40 -7.64 10.69
N SER A 5 8.45 -7.14 11.94
CA SER A 5 7.46 -6.22 12.50
C SER A 5 7.45 -4.85 11.82
N GLU A 6 8.61 -4.29 11.43
CA GLU A 6 8.75 -2.96 10.81
C GLU A 6 8.20 -2.90 9.37
N GLN A 7 7.75 -4.04 8.86
CA GLN A 7 7.22 -4.21 7.50
C GLN A 7 5.86 -4.93 7.52
N SER A 8 5.26 -5.08 8.71
CA SER A 8 3.90 -5.56 8.87
C SER A 8 2.89 -4.48 8.44
N LEU A 9 1.69 -4.90 8.03
CA LEU A 9 0.61 -3.97 7.70
C LEU A 9 0.28 -3.06 8.88
N ARG A 10 0.20 -3.64 10.08
CA ARG A 10 -0.09 -2.91 11.32
C ARG A 10 0.92 -1.80 11.57
N PHE A 11 2.21 -2.11 11.52
CA PHE A 11 3.26 -1.12 11.72
C PHE A 11 3.18 0.03 10.72
N LEU A 12 2.90 -0.27 9.44
CA LEU A 12 2.75 0.77 8.43
C LEU A 12 1.48 1.60 8.61
N VAL A 13 0.38 0.99 9.04
CA VAL A 13 -0.85 1.73 9.38
C VAL A 13 -0.58 2.68 10.54
N GLU A 14 0.04 2.21 11.61
CA GLU A 14 0.42 3.05 12.76
C GLU A 14 1.37 4.18 12.34
N LYS A 15 2.36 3.87 11.49
CA LYS A 15 3.35 4.85 11.00
C LYS A 15 2.75 5.94 10.10
N TRP A 16 1.91 5.56 9.14
CA TRP A 16 1.47 6.47 8.07
C TRP A 16 0.08 7.05 8.31
N LEU A 17 -0.82 6.28 8.92
CA LEU A 17 -2.16 6.73 9.25
C LEU A 17 -2.29 7.19 10.69
N ALA A 18 -1.30 6.97 11.56
CA ALA A 18 -1.23 7.45 12.94
C ALA A 18 -2.60 7.53 13.63
N PRO A 19 -3.40 6.45 13.63
CA PRO A 19 -4.80 6.50 14.06
C PRO A 19 -4.87 6.96 15.51
N GLU A 20 -5.80 7.87 15.80
CA GLU A 20 -6.09 8.26 17.19
C GLU A 20 -6.59 7.03 17.97
N PRO A 21 -6.31 6.93 19.28
CA PRO A 21 -6.70 5.76 20.08
C PRO A 21 -8.20 5.43 20.02
N SER A 22 -9.04 6.43 19.82
CA SER A 22 -10.50 6.32 19.68
C SER A 22 -10.98 6.19 18.24
N ALA A 23 -10.13 6.45 17.24
CA ALA A 23 -10.52 6.41 15.85
C ALA A 23 -10.49 4.97 15.31
N PRO A 24 -11.58 4.47 14.73
CA PRO A 24 -11.60 3.14 14.14
C PRO A 24 -10.65 3.07 12.94
N VAL A 25 -10.00 1.92 12.79
CA VAL A 25 -9.22 1.55 11.60
C VAL A 25 -9.98 0.48 10.83
N ARG A 26 -10.20 0.71 9.53
CA ARG A 26 -11.02 -0.18 8.69
C ARG A 26 -10.29 -0.49 7.39
N VAL A 27 -10.40 -1.73 6.92
CA VAL A 27 -10.08 -2.07 5.52
C VAL A 27 -11.33 -1.77 4.70
N THR A 28 -11.26 -0.81 3.79
CA THR A 28 -12.39 -0.41 2.94
C THR A 28 -12.34 -1.01 1.55
N GLU A 29 -11.14 -1.43 1.12
CA GLU A 29 -10.92 -2.10 -0.16
C GLU A 29 -9.82 -3.14 -0.02
N PHE A 30 -9.94 -4.27 -0.72
CA PHE A 30 -8.86 -5.24 -0.87
C PHE A 30 -9.01 -5.95 -2.22
N SER A 31 -7.90 -6.14 -2.93
CA SER A 31 -7.91 -6.83 -4.22
C SER A 31 -6.48 -7.21 -4.63
N ARG A 32 -6.28 -7.37 -5.93
CA ARG A 32 -4.99 -7.57 -6.59
C ARG A 32 -4.74 -6.49 -7.63
N THR A 33 -3.49 -6.08 -7.79
CA THR A 33 -3.09 -5.19 -8.88
C THR A 33 -3.33 -5.87 -10.23
N ARG A 34 -3.73 -5.09 -11.24
CA ARG A 34 -4.08 -5.62 -12.57
C ARG A 34 -2.89 -6.22 -13.29
N LEU A 35 -1.77 -5.49 -13.27
CA LEU A 35 -0.48 -5.97 -13.68
C LEU A 35 0.20 -6.58 -12.43
N GLY A 36 1.03 -7.61 -12.56
CA GLY A 36 1.72 -8.24 -11.41
C GLY A 36 0.87 -9.05 -10.41
N GLY A 37 -0.45 -8.88 -10.32
CA GLY A 37 -1.36 -9.71 -9.52
C GLY A 37 -1.15 -9.64 -8.00
N ARG A 38 -0.49 -8.58 -7.51
CA ARG A 38 -0.07 -8.43 -6.11
C ARG A 38 -1.21 -7.96 -5.23
N ARG A 39 -1.31 -8.52 -4.03
CA ARG A 39 -2.36 -8.15 -3.08
C ARG A 39 -2.16 -6.71 -2.63
N TYR A 40 -3.25 -5.96 -2.54
CA TYR A 40 -3.27 -4.66 -1.89
C TYR A 40 -4.51 -4.53 -1.00
N VAL A 41 -4.43 -3.61 -0.05
CA VAL A 41 -5.56 -3.18 0.79
C VAL A 41 -5.59 -1.67 0.86
N ARG A 42 -6.78 -1.07 0.92
CA ARG A 42 -6.99 0.31 1.34
C ARG A 42 -7.41 0.29 2.80
N VAL A 43 -6.63 0.98 3.64
CA VAL A 43 -6.96 1.15 5.05
C VAL A 43 -7.34 2.60 5.27
N GLU A 44 -8.44 2.81 5.96
CA GLU A 44 -8.97 4.12 6.33
C GLU A 44 -9.10 4.23 7.84
N THR A 45 -8.93 5.46 8.34
CA THR A 45 -9.28 5.86 9.69
C THR A 45 -10.08 7.16 9.63
N SER A 46 -11.05 7.29 10.53
CA SER A 46 -11.95 8.44 10.61
C SER A 46 -11.81 9.14 11.97
N PRO A 47 -10.77 9.97 12.17
CA PRO A 47 -10.71 10.89 13.31
C PRO A 47 -11.76 12.00 13.18
N GLU A 48 -12.01 12.71 14.27
CA GLU A 48 -12.97 13.83 14.34
C GLU A 48 -12.70 14.94 13.30
N ALA A 49 -11.43 15.10 12.90
CA ALA A 49 -10.99 16.07 11.91
C ALA A 49 -11.19 15.64 10.43
N GLY A 50 -11.69 14.43 10.18
CA GLY A 50 -11.98 13.91 8.84
C GLY A 50 -11.26 12.61 8.48
N SER A 51 -11.79 11.88 7.50
CA SER A 51 -11.25 10.57 7.11
C SER A 51 -9.95 10.67 6.33
N ARG A 52 -9.00 9.78 6.63
CA ARG A 52 -7.77 9.58 5.85
C ARG A 52 -7.59 8.09 5.54
N GLY A 53 -7.02 7.78 4.39
CA GLY A 53 -6.72 6.41 4.02
C GLY A 53 -5.60 6.27 3.01
N LEU A 54 -4.91 5.13 3.08
CA LEU A 54 -3.78 4.78 2.23
C LEU A 54 -3.96 3.38 1.64
N PHE A 55 -3.36 3.18 0.47
CA PHE A 55 -3.15 1.85 -0.08
C PHE A 55 -1.85 1.25 0.45
N PHE A 56 -1.91 -0.03 0.79
CA PHE A 56 -0.78 -0.84 1.20
C PHE A 56 -0.67 -2.04 0.28
N PHE A 57 0.52 -2.31 -0.23
CA PHE A 57 0.81 -3.34 -1.21
C PHE A 57 1.67 -4.44 -0.59
N ARG A 58 1.31 -5.69 -0.85
CA ARG A 58 2.08 -6.85 -0.43
C ARG A 58 3.13 -7.16 -1.50
N HIS A 59 4.41 -7.08 -1.13
CA HIS A 59 5.55 -7.39 -1.99
C HIS A 59 5.90 -8.89 -1.93
N ASP A 60 6.78 -9.34 -2.84
CA ASP A 60 7.20 -10.75 -2.98
C ASP A 60 7.89 -11.33 -1.75
N ASP A 61 8.67 -10.49 -1.09
CA ASP A 61 9.38 -10.79 0.15
C ASP A 61 8.43 -10.97 1.35
N GLY A 62 7.13 -10.77 1.16
CA GLY A 62 6.17 -10.82 2.24
C GLY A 62 6.25 -9.58 3.13
N CYS A 63 6.77 -8.46 2.65
CA CYS A 63 6.66 -7.17 3.31
C CYS A 63 5.43 -6.42 2.79
N TRP A 64 4.87 -5.55 3.62
CA TRP A 64 3.94 -4.52 3.18
C TRP A 64 4.72 -3.24 2.85
N CYS A 65 4.22 -2.47 1.89
CA CYS A 65 4.76 -1.16 1.49
C CYS A 65 3.62 -0.21 1.10
N VAL A 66 3.88 1.10 1.09
CA VAL A 66 2.91 2.14 0.65
C VAL A 66 3.04 2.50 -0.84
N PHE A 67 3.92 1.81 -1.56
CA PHE A 67 4.14 1.96 -3.00
C PHE A 67 3.90 0.62 -3.69
N PRO A 68 3.39 0.64 -4.94
CA PRO A 68 3.20 -0.57 -5.70
C PRO A 68 4.54 -1.28 -5.97
N PRO A 69 4.56 -2.61 -6.12
CA PRO A 69 5.77 -3.35 -6.48
C PRO A 69 6.40 -2.81 -7.78
N THR A 70 7.72 -2.66 -7.83
CA THR A 70 8.43 -2.12 -9.01
C THR A 70 8.24 -2.95 -10.27
N ALA A 71 8.02 -4.27 -10.14
CA ALA A 71 7.70 -5.16 -11.26
C ALA A 71 6.36 -4.83 -11.94
N ASP A 72 5.52 -4.02 -11.29
CA ASP A 72 4.22 -3.55 -11.75
C ASP A 72 4.31 -2.22 -12.53
N THR A 73 5.53 -1.71 -12.75
CA THR A 73 5.73 -0.54 -13.62
C THR A 73 5.55 -1.00 -15.06
N PRO A 74 4.63 -0.40 -15.84
CA PRO A 74 4.56 -0.68 -17.26
C PRO A 74 5.93 -0.40 -17.84
N LYS A 75 6.55 -1.41 -18.47
CA LYS A 75 7.77 -1.20 -19.23
C LYS A 75 7.35 -0.28 -20.36
N LEU A 76 7.71 1.01 -20.25
CA LEU A 76 7.62 1.92 -21.37
C LEU A 76 8.51 1.32 -22.44
N PHE A 77 7.91 0.56 -23.35
CA PHE A 77 8.56 0.23 -24.60
C PHE A 77 8.70 1.58 -25.31
N THR A 78 9.89 2.17 -25.22
CA THR A 78 10.28 3.29 -26.07
C THR A 78 10.25 2.78 -27.50
N GLN A 79 9.11 2.90 -28.17
CA GLN A 79 9.07 2.80 -29.62
C GLN A 79 9.86 4.00 -30.14
N PRO A 80 10.91 3.82 -30.96
CA PRO A 80 11.53 4.94 -31.63
C PRO A 80 10.43 5.60 -32.47
N LEU A 81 10.20 6.89 -32.25
CA LEU A 81 9.38 7.68 -33.16
C LEU A 81 10.10 7.63 -34.51
N ALA A 82 9.60 6.83 -35.44
CA ALA A 82 10.12 6.77 -36.79
C ALA A 82 10.04 8.18 -37.39
N ALA A 83 11.18 8.67 -37.87
CA ALA A 83 11.32 9.95 -38.56
C ALA A 83 10.82 9.86 -40.01
#